data_AF-A0A915CGN8-F1
#
_entry.id   AF-A0A915CGN8-F1
#
_cell.length_a   1.000
_cell.length_b   1.000
_cell.length_c   1.000
_cell.angle_alpha   90.00
_cell.angle_beta   90.00
_cell.angle_gamma   90.00
#
_symmetry.space_group_name_H-M   'P 1'
#
loop_
_entity.id
_entity.type
_entity.pdbx_description
1 polymer ?
#
loop_
_entity_poly.entity_id
_entity_poly.type
_entity_poly.pdbx_seq_one_letter_code
_entity_poly.pdbx_strand_id
1 'polypeptide(L)'
;MFITSSTRKLVQSGHGDYTPIFLSEIAKLFSTFRQHIDVALIMISPPDKHGNCTLGVGADCTVEAARAAKIIIGEMTPSMPRTFGDTQIHISQLDAVVKTDRPIYAQEPLEGSTDENIAKIGKYMQKI
;
A
#
# COMPACT_ATOMS: atom_id res chain seq x y z
N MET A 1 1.26 12.03 -4.21
CA MET A 1 0.37 11.16 -3.39
C MET A 1 -1.03 11.19 -4.00
N PHE A 2 -1.76 10.09 -4.02
CA PHE A 2 -3.05 10.03 -4.73
C PHE A 2 -4.18 10.71 -3.94
N ILE A 3 -5.06 11.41 -4.66
CA ILE A 3 -6.28 11.99 -4.09
C ILE A 3 -7.42 11.00 -4.29
N THR A 4 -8.04 10.57 -3.21
CA THR A 4 -9.19 9.66 -3.22
C THR A 4 -10.45 10.41 -2.77
N SER A 5 -11.59 9.71 -2.69
CA SER A 5 -12.84 10.30 -2.20
C SER A 5 -12.72 10.88 -0.79
N SER A 6 -11.93 10.25 0.09
CA SER A 6 -11.75 10.71 1.48
C SER A 6 -10.88 11.95 1.62
N THR A 7 -9.93 12.18 0.71
CA THR A 7 -8.99 13.31 0.79
C THR A 7 -9.33 14.48 -0.13
N ARG A 8 -10.18 14.27 -1.15
CA ARG A 8 -10.49 15.29 -2.18
C ARG A 8 -10.96 16.62 -1.62
N LYS A 9 -11.87 16.61 -0.63
CA LYS A 9 -12.41 17.83 -0.03
C LYS A 9 -11.33 18.62 0.74
N LEU A 10 -10.38 17.95 1.36
CA LEU A 10 -9.30 18.60 2.10
C LEU A 10 -8.40 19.38 1.13
N VAL A 11 -8.02 18.76 0.02
CA VAL A 11 -7.20 19.43 -1.01
C VAL A 11 -7.96 20.60 -1.65
N GLN A 12 -9.22 20.39 -2.03
CA GLN A 12 -10.04 21.44 -2.66
C GLN A 12 -10.30 22.65 -1.76
N SER A 13 -10.38 22.44 -0.44
CA SER A 13 -10.56 23.52 0.54
C SER A 13 -9.25 24.16 1.00
N GLY A 14 -8.10 23.75 0.44
CA GLY A 14 -6.79 24.30 0.80
C GLY A 14 -6.21 23.77 2.13
N HIS A 15 -6.82 22.74 2.73
CA HIS A 15 -6.36 22.11 3.98
C HIS A 15 -5.45 20.90 3.74
N GLY A 16 -5.10 20.59 2.49
CA GLY A 16 -4.19 19.51 2.14
C GLY A 16 -3.44 19.80 0.85
N ASP A 17 -2.18 19.39 0.80
CA ASP A 17 -1.32 19.56 -0.37
C ASP A 17 -1.38 18.37 -1.31
N TYR A 18 -1.15 18.62 -2.59
CA TYR A 18 -0.99 17.59 -3.61
C TYR A 18 0.37 17.72 -4.30
N THR A 19 1.21 16.71 -4.13
CA THR A 19 2.49 16.59 -4.84
C THR A 19 2.31 15.71 -6.07
N PRO A 20 2.34 16.28 -7.30
CA PRO A 20 2.27 15.50 -8.53
C PRO A 20 3.59 14.73 -8.74
N ILE A 21 3.49 13.41 -8.86
CA ILE A 21 4.62 12.52 -9.11
C ILE A 21 4.12 11.22 -9.74
N PHE A 22 4.90 10.63 -10.65
CA PHE A 22 4.62 9.30 -11.17
C PHE A 22 4.74 8.24 -10.08
N LEU A 23 3.83 7.27 -10.04
CA LEU A 23 3.85 6.20 -9.05
C LEU A 23 5.20 5.46 -9.00
N SER A 24 5.76 5.16 -10.17
CA SER A 24 7.06 4.49 -10.31
C SER A 24 8.22 5.28 -9.71
N GLU A 25 8.13 6.60 -9.61
CA GLU A 25 9.17 7.46 -9.05
C GLU A 25 9.07 7.62 -7.53
N ILE A 26 7.95 7.23 -6.91
CA ILE A 26 7.75 7.38 -5.46
C ILE A 26 8.73 6.50 -4.69
N ALA A 27 8.93 5.25 -5.12
CA ALA A 27 9.90 4.35 -4.50
C ALA A 27 11.32 4.97 -4.48
N LYS A 28 11.73 5.57 -5.60
CA LYS A 28 13.01 6.28 -5.73
C LYS A 28 13.08 7.56 -4.89
N LEU A 29 11.97 8.28 -4.74
CA LEU A 29 11.90 9.46 -3.89
C LEU A 29 12.24 9.11 -2.43
N PHE A 30 11.74 7.98 -1.93
CA PHE A 30 12.01 7.49 -0.58
C PHE A 30 13.42 6.92 -0.43
N SER A 31 13.84 6.04 -1.35
CA SER A 31 15.16 5.39 -1.26
C SER A 31 16.34 6.36 -1.44
N THR A 32 16.12 7.49 -2.11
CA THR A 32 17.12 8.58 -2.22
C THR A 32 17.04 9.61 -1.09
N PHE A 33 16.20 9.38 -0.06
CA PHE A 33 15.98 10.28 1.08
C PHE A 33 15.62 11.72 0.71
N ARG A 34 15.18 11.95 -0.53
CA ARG A 34 14.73 13.27 -1.00
C ARG A 34 13.42 13.67 -0.32
N GLN A 35 12.61 12.67 0.04
CA GLN A 35 11.52 12.83 0.98
C GLN A 35 11.88 12.09 2.26
N HIS A 36 12.00 12.84 3.35
CA HIS A 36 12.27 12.28 4.66
C HIS A 36 11.02 11.61 5.23
N ILE A 37 11.18 10.43 5.84
CA ILE A 37 10.13 9.68 6.53
C ILE A 37 10.60 9.40 7.96
N ASP A 38 9.92 9.98 8.95
CA ASP A 38 10.22 9.70 10.36
C ASP A 38 9.62 8.36 10.80
N VAL A 39 8.38 8.07 10.41
CA VAL A 39 7.65 6.88 10.84
C VAL A 39 6.93 6.24 9.66
N ALA A 40 7.08 4.92 9.49
CA ALA A 40 6.26 4.10 8.61
C ALA A 40 5.30 3.23 9.43
N LEU A 41 4.00 3.37 9.16
CA LEU A 41 2.96 2.47 9.65
C LEU A 41 2.65 1.47 8.54
N ILE A 42 2.90 0.18 8.78
CA ILE A 42 2.73 -0.87 7.79
C ILE A 42 1.90 -2.03 8.34
N MET A 43 1.19 -2.73 7.48
CA MET A 43 0.55 -4.01 7.84
C MET A 43 1.45 -5.17 7.40
N ILE A 44 1.54 -6.20 8.23
CA ILE A 44 2.40 -7.36 7.98
C ILE A 44 1.73 -8.69 8.35
N SER A 45 2.21 -9.78 7.74
CA SER A 45 1.90 -11.15 8.17
C SER A 45 2.68 -11.55 9.43
N PRO A 46 2.27 -12.61 10.14
CA PRO A 46 3.09 -13.22 11.19
C PRO A 46 4.44 -13.69 10.66
N PRO A 47 5.52 -13.61 11.47
CA PRO A 47 6.84 -14.06 11.05
C PRO A 47 6.83 -15.56 10.76
N ASP A 48 7.63 -15.98 9.79
CA ASP A 48 7.91 -17.39 9.58
C ASP A 48 8.97 -17.90 10.58
N LYS A 49 9.39 -19.16 10.41
CA LYS A 49 10.42 -19.81 11.23
C LYS A 49 11.78 -19.11 11.23
N HIS A 50 12.03 -18.20 10.28
CA HIS A 50 13.25 -17.41 10.16
C HIS A 50 13.07 -15.97 10.64
N GLY A 51 11.89 -15.61 11.17
CA GLY A 51 11.61 -14.24 11.62
C GLY A 51 11.16 -13.30 10.50
N ASN A 52 10.94 -13.80 9.28
CA ASN A 52 10.52 -12.94 8.16
C ASN A 52 9.01 -12.81 8.11
N CYS A 53 8.54 -11.56 8.15
CA CYS A 53 7.19 -11.15 7.83
C CYS A 53 7.11 -10.75 6.34
N THR A 54 5.88 -10.55 5.84
CA THR A 54 5.66 -9.90 4.54
C THR A 54 4.66 -8.77 4.66
N LEU A 55 4.79 -7.75 3.81
CA LEU A 55 3.80 -6.69 3.62
C LEU A 55 2.56 -7.17 2.83
N GLY A 56 2.58 -8.40 2.31
CA GLY A 56 1.45 -9.03 1.63
C GLY A 56 1.01 -8.26 0.39
N VAL A 57 -0.16 -7.62 0.46
CA VAL A 57 -0.72 -6.81 -0.63
C VAL A 57 -0.03 -5.45 -0.81
N GLY A 58 0.77 -5.01 0.16
CA GLY A 58 1.55 -3.76 0.10
C GLY A 58 2.86 -3.87 -0.69
N ALA A 59 2.80 -4.41 -1.91
CA ALA A 59 3.97 -4.62 -2.78
C ALA A 59 4.27 -3.40 -3.67
N ASP A 60 4.15 -2.21 -3.12
CA ASP A 60 4.32 -0.94 -3.83
C ASP A 60 5.39 -0.07 -3.15
N CYS A 61 5.27 1.26 -3.26
CA CYS A 61 6.19 2.20 -2.60
C CYS A 61 6.26 2.04 -1.07
N THR A 62 5.32 1.33 -0.44
CA THR A 62 5.33 0.99 0.99
C THR A 62 6.59 0.26 1.41
N VAL A 63 7.16 -0.60 0.54
CA VAL A 63 8.41 -1.32 0.82
C VAL A 63 9.57 -0.34 1.01
N GLU A 64 9.76 0.59 0.08
CA GLU A 64 10.81 1.61 0.17
C GLU A 64 10.53 2.64 1.26
N ALA A 65 9.25 2.94 1.53
CA ALA A 65 8.87 3.80 2.65
C ALA A 65 9.28 3.19 3.99
N ALA A 66 9.04 1.89 4.19
CA ALA A 66 9.46 1.18 5.39
C ALA A 66 10.99 1.16 5.53
N ARG A 67 11.72 0.86 4.44
CA ARG A 67 13.20 0.84 4.43
C ARG A 67 13.83 2.20 4.74
N ALA A 68 13.21 3.29 4.27
CA ALA A 68 13.73 4.64 4.46
C ALA A 68 13.30 5.28 5.79
N ALA A 69 12.31 4.73 6.49
CA ALA A 69 11.80 5.29 7.73
C ALA A 69 12.79 5.12 8.89
N LYS A 70 12.80 6.10 9.80
CA LYS A 70 13.57 5.97 11.07
C LYS A 70 12.93 5.01 12.05
N ILE A 71 11.59 4.96 12.06
CA ILE A 71 10.79 4.11 12.94
C ILE A 71 9.79 3.33 12.09
N ILE A 72 9.72 2.02 12.28
CA ILE A 72 8.78 1.13 11.60
C ILE A 72 7.84 0.49 12.64
N ILE A 73 6.55 0.78 12.51
CA ILE A 73 5.50 0.19 13.35
C ILE A 73 4.66 -0.75 12.50
N GLY A 74 4.65 -2.03 12.86
CA GLY A 74 3.90 -3.07 12.15
C GLY A 74 2.57 -3.40 12.83
N GLU A 75 1.46 -3.30 12.10
CA GLU A 75 0.21 -3.99 12.45
C GLU A 75 0.26 -5.42 11.90
N MET A 76 0.37 -6.41 12.78
CA MET A 76 0.52 -7.81 12.41
C MET A 76 -0.82 -8.54 12.47
N THR A 77 -1.28 -9.06 11.33
CA THR A 77 -2.53 -9.83 11.22
C THR A 77 -2.31 -11.14 10.46
N PRO A 78 -2.86 -12.28 10.94
CA PRO A 78 -2.82 -13.56 10.21
C PRO A 78 -3.58 -13.51 8.88
N SER A 79 -4.44 -12.51 8.68
CA SER A 79 -5.18 -12.29 7.43
C SER A 79 -4.33 -11.72 6.30
N MET A 80 -3.12 -11.20 6.61
CA MET A 80 -2.22 -10.68 5.58
C MET A 80 -1.61 -11.85 4.78
N PRO A 81 -1.85 -11.96 3.46
CA PRO A 81 -1.35 -13.06 2.67
C PRO A 81 0.17 -13.05 2.60
N ARG A 82 0.77 -14.25 2.58
CA ARG A 82 2.21 -14.41 2.36
C ARG A 82 2.55 -14.34 0.87
N THR A 83 2.91 -13.15 0.38
CA THR A 83 3.32 -12.93 -1.01
C THR A 83 4.82 -13.18 -1.21
N PHE A 84 5.19 -13.61 -2.41
CA PHE A 84 6.58 -13.72 -2.85
C PHE A 84 7.04 -12.42 -3.52
N GLY A 85 8.35 -12.27 -3.69
CA GLY A 85 8.97 -11.08 -4.26
C GLY A 85 9.56 -10.17 -3.19
N ASP A 86 9.73 -8.89 -3.54
CA ASP A 86 10.39 -7.90 -2.69
C ASP A 86 9.43 -7.28 -1.66
N THR A 87 8.79 -8.12 -0.85
CA THR A 87 7.79 -7.71 0.16
C THR A 87 8.17 -8.16 1.57
N GLN A 88 9.37 -8.73 1.75
CA GLN A 88 9.80 -9.31 3.01
C GLN A 88 10.42 -8.27 3.92
N ILE A 89 10.11 -8.37 5.21
CA ILE A 89 10.74 -7.59 6.27
C ILE A 89 10.99 -8.49 7.46
N HIS A 90 12.22 -8.47 7.99
CA HIS A 90 12.55 -9.25 9.17
C HIS A 90 11.98 -8.56 10.42
N ILE A 91 11.43 -9.33 11.36
CA ILE A 91 10.77 -8.78 12.56
C ILE A 91 11.69 -7.88 13.40
N SER A 92 13.01 -8.11 13.36
CA SER A 92 13.99 -7.26 14.06
C SER A 92 14.16 -5.86 13.47
N GLN A 93 13.62 -5.60 12.28
CA GLN A 93 13.62 -4.27 11.67
C GLN A 93 12.45 -3.40 12.17
N LEU A 94 11.50 -3.99 12.90
CA LEU A 94 10.34 -3.30 13.43
C LEU A 94 10.64 -2.76 14.83
N ASP A 95 10.36 -1.48 15.06
CA ASP A 95 10.49 -0.84 16.36
C ASP A 95 9.32 -1.17 17.29
N ALA A 96 8.14 -1.41 16.72
CA ALA A 96 6.96 -1.84 17.46
C ALA A 96 6.04 -2.71 16.60
N VAL A 97 5.32 -3.62 17.27
CA VAL A 97 4.33 -4.49 16.63
C VAL A 97 3.04 -4.48 17.42
N VAL A 98 1.93 -4.19 16.74
CA VAL A 98 0.57 -4.34 17.26
C VAL A 98 -0.06 -5.57 16.62
N LYS A 99 -0.44 -6.56 17.43
CA LYS A 99 -1.11 -7.77 16.93
C LYS A 99 -2.60 -7.51 16.79
N THR A 100 -3.18 -7.87 15.65
CA THR A 100 -4.62 -7.77 15.39
C THR A 100 -5.13 -9.04 14.72
N ASP A 101 -6.41 -9.32 14.91
CA ASP A 101 -7.17 -10.35 14.20
C ASP A 101 -8.05 -9.75 13.10
N ARG A 102 -7.91 -8.44 12.85
CA ARG A 102 -8.70 -7.69 11.87
C ARG A 102 -8.43 -8.27 10.46
N PRO A 103 -9.48 -8.57 9.68
CA PRO A 103 -9.31 -8.93 8.28
C PRO A 103 -8.77 -7.74 7.49
N ILE A 104 -7.94 -8.00 6.49
CA ILE A 104 -7.50 -6.96 5.56
C ILE A 104 -8.72 -6.40 4.81
N TYR A 105 -8.69 -5.10 4.50
CA TYR A 105 -9.76 -4.49 3.72
C TYR A 105 -9.82 -5.13 2.33
N ALA A 106 -11.02 -5.52 1.92
CA ALA A 106 -11.32 -5.94 0.57
C ALA A 106 -12.37 -4.98 -0.01
N GLN A 107 -12.16 -4.55 -1.25
CA GLN A 107 -13.19 -3.84 -1.99
C GLN A 107 -14.18 -4.87 -2.51
N GLU A 108 -15.44 -4.78 -2.08
CA GLU A 108 -16.51 -5.60 -2.64
C GLU A 108 -16.69 -5.31 -4.14
N PRO A 109 -17.00 -6.33 -4.96
CA PRO A 109 -17.32 -6.13 -6.36
C PRO A 109 -18.43 -5.08 -6.50
N LEU A 110 -18.26 -4.13 -7.41
CA LEU A 110 -19.30 -3.17 -7.73
C LEU A 110 -20.42 -3.90 -8.48
N GLU A 111 -21.44 -4.36 -7.76
CA GLU A 111 -22.65 -4.94 -8.36
C GLU A 111 -23.30 -3.92 -9.31
N GLY A 112 -23.63 -4.33 -10.53
CA GLY A 112 -24.24 -3.47 -11.55
C GLY A 112 -23.29 -2.48 -12.25
N SER A 113 -21.97 -2.61 -12.08
CA SER A 113 -20.97 -1.71 -12.66
C SER A 113 -20.76 -1.81 -14.18
N THR A 114 -21.49 -2.71 -14.87
CA THR A 114 -21.38 -2.89 -16.31
C THR A 114 -22.63 -2.35 -16.99
N ASP A 115 -22.55 -1.13 -17.52
CA ASP A 115 -23.56 -0.62 -18.44
C ASP A 115 -23.29 -1.08 -19.89
N GLU A 116 -24.19 -0.75 -20.81
CA GLU A 116 -24.03 -1.09 -22.22
C GLU A 116 -22.74 -0.51 -22.83
N ASN A 117 -22.25 0.63 -22.33
CA ASN A 117 -21.06 1.29 -22.84
C ASN A 117 -19.80 0.54 -22.41
N ILE A 118 -19.69 0.16 -21.13
CA ILE A 118 -18.59 -0.65 -20.60
C ILE A 118 -18.54 -1.99 -21.33
N ALA A 119 -19.70 -2.61 -21.58
CA ALA A 119 -19.76 -3.84 -22.36
C ALA A 119 -19.30 -3.66 -23.82
N LYS A 120 -19.66 -2.54 -24.47
CA LYS A 120 -19.18 -2.20 -25.82
C LYS A 120 -17.66 -1.99 -25.85
N ILE A 121 -17.11 -1.24 -24.89
CA ILE A 121 -15.66 -1.00 -24.79
C ILE A 121 -14.91 -2.32 -24.62
N GLY A 122 -15.37 -3.20 -23.72
CA GLY A 122 -14.78 -4.52 -23.52
C GLY A 122 -14.76 -5.35 -24.81
N LYS A 123 -15.84 -5.34 -25.59
CA LYS A 123 -15.90 -6.02 -26.90
C LYS A 123 -14.91 -5.47 -27.93
N TYR A 124 -14.60 -4.17 -27.90
CA TYR A 124 -13.58 -3.61 -28.79
C TYR A 124 -12.16 -3.98 -28.35
N MET A 125 -11.88 -3.99 -27.04
CA MET A 125 -10.57 -4.39 -26.52
C MET A 125 -10.24 -5.86 -26.80
N GLN A 126 -11.23 -6.77 -26.79
CA GLN A 126 -11.03 -8.20 -27.07
C GLN A 126 -10.64 -8.51 -28.54
N LYS A 127 -10.80 -7.55 -29.45
CA LYS A 127 -10.53 -7.74 -30.88
C LYS A 127 -9.10 -7.34 -31.28
N ILE A 128 -8.30 -6.83 -30.34
CA ILE A 128 -6.88 -6.49 -30.49
C ILE A 128 -6.07 -7.65 -29.93
#